data_AF-A0A846YUC1-F1
#
_entry.id   AF-A0A846YUC1-F1
#
_cell.length_a   1.000
_cell.length_b   1.000
_cell.length_c   1.000
_cell.angle_alpha   90.00
_cell.angle_beta   90.00
_cell.angle_gamma   90.00
#
_symmetry.space_group_name_H-M   'P 1'
#
loop_
_entity.id
_entity.type
_entity.pdbx_description
1 polymer ?
#
loop_
_entity_poly.entity_id
_entity_poly.type
_entity_poly.pdbx_seq_one_letter_code
_entity_poly.pdbx_strand_id
1 'polypeptide(L)'
;MSAVPAGDPSGHPSGHPSGPASGPAPAEGRALAGLRERKKQRTRLALVDAALELFLAKGYEATTIDEIVAAVDVSQRTFFRYFATKEDVVTSFLTEHDQVLGEALAARPRSERPFTALFESLRVVLRTIAESGPAEGARFRRVRQVIEATPSLMAAQMARYSASAEALAAEIARREDVDLEHDLRPRIVVAFYLATVKVAFEECARRDIWDAGTVAARVEEAVALAGRTMRDWV
;
A
#
# COMPACT_ATOMS: atom_id res chain seq x y z
N MET A 1 -38.82 -69.77 39.96
CA MET A 1 -37.50 -69.73 39.31
C MET A 1 -36.45 -69.90 40.39
N SER A 2 -35.63 -70.94 40.25
CA SER A 2 -34.53 -71.33 41.14
C SER A 2 -33.34 -70.37 41.10
N ALA A 3 -32.47 -70.56 42.12
CA ALA A 3 -31.01 -70.42 42.11
C ALA A 3 -30.39 -69.13 42.72
N VAL A 4 -29.95 -69.32 43.96
CA VAL A 4 -28.79 -68.78 44.71
C VAL A 4 -27.46 -69.33 44.07
N PRO A 5 -26.17 -68.88 44.29
CA PRO A 5 -25.56 -67.95 45.26
C PRO A 5 -24.37 -67.03 44.79
N ALA A 6 -23.82 -66.27 45.76
CA ALA A 6 -22.38 -66.03 46.08
C ALA A 6 -21.52 -64.99 45.34
N GLY A 7 -20.82 -64.18 46.14
CA GLY A 7 -19.47 -63.67 45.84
C GLY A 7 -19.20 -62.21 46.17
N ASP A 8 -18.82 -61.91 47.42
CA ASP A 8 -17.93 -60.79 47.79
C ASP A 8 -16.47 -61.33 47.73
N PRO A 9 -15.33 -60.58 47.80
CA PRO A 9 -15.05 -59.14 47.77
C PRO A 9 -13.82 -58.77 46.88
N SER A 10 -13.37 -57.51 46.97
CA SER A 10 -11.96 -57.04 46.82
C SER A 10 -11.49 -56.56 45.43
N GLY A 11 -10.96 -55.32 45.36
CA GLY A 11 -9.96 -54.94 44.34
C GLY A 11 -10.06 -53.51 43.77
N HIS A 12 -9.78 -52.48 44.57
CA HIS A 12 -9.01 -51.32 44.08
C HIS A 12 -7.56 -51.58 44.51
N PRO A 13 -6.54 -51.44 43.63
CA PRO A 13 -6.17 -50.14 43.05
C PRO A 13 -5.59 -50.26 41.62
N SER A 14 -4.96 -49.17 41.15
CA SER A 14 -4.15 -48.99 39.91
C SER A 14 -4.96 -48.30 38.80
N GLY A 15 -4.74 -47.03 38.49
CA GLY A 15 -3.47 -46.49 38.02
C GLY A 15 -3.60 -46.22 36.53
N HIS A 16 -3.78 -44.96 36.13
CA HIS A 16 -3.70 -44.53 34.73
C HIS A 16 -2.34 -44.93 34.13
N PRO A 17 -2.29 -45.15 32.81
CA PRO A 17 -1.57 -44.13 32.04
C PRO A 17 -2.15 -43.84 30.65
N SER A 18 -1.78 -42.66 30.15
CA SER A 18 -1.64 -42.30 28.74
C SER A 18 -2.92 -41.87 27.99
N GLY A 19 -3.04 -40.64 27.49
CA GLY A 19 -2.00 -39.64 27.28
C GLY A 19 -2.53 -38.22 27.07
N PRO A 20 -1.62 -37.23 27.08
CA PRO A 20 -1.98 -35.88 26.75
C PRO A 20 -2.19 -35.78 25.24
N ALA A 21 -3.43 -35.51 24.82
CA ALA A 21 -3.71 -34.88 23.54
C ALA A 21 -3.09 -33.47 23.57
N SER A 22 -1.78 -33.41 23.32
CA SER A 22 -1.06 -32.16 23.12
C SER A 22 -1.31 -31.72 21.67
N GLY A 23 -2.45 -31.05 21.45
CA GLY A 23 -2.58 -30.22 20.25
C GLY A 23 -1.50 -29.13 20.30
N PRO A 24 -0.84 -28.80 19.17
CA PRO A 24 0.19 -27.77 19.16
C PRO A 24 -0.40 -26.45 19.64
N ALA A 25 0.29 -25.83 20.59
CA ALA A 25 -0.15 -24.63 21.29
C ALA A 25 -0.37 -23.46 20.31
N PRO A 26 -1.30 -22.52 20.60
CA PRO A 26 -1.63 -21.38 19.74
C PRO A 26 -0.45 -20.47 19.35
N ALA A 27 0.69 -20.56 20.04
CA ALA A 27 1.93 -19.85 19.71
C ALA A 27 2.62 -20.40 18.44
N GLU A 28 2.61 -21.72 18.22
CA GLU A 28 3.20 -22.35 17.02
C GLU A 28 2.36 -22.02 15.77
N GLY A 29 1.04 -22.00 15.91
CA GLY A 29 0.11 -21.57 14.85
C GLY A 29 0.34 -20.11 14.42
N ARG A 30 0.59 -19.20 15.39
CA ARG A 30 0.91 -17.79 15.11
C ARG A 30 2.29 -17.63 14.47
N ALA A 31 3.29 -18.39 14.91
CA ALA A 31 4.63 -18.37 14.33
C ALA A 31 4.65 -18.89 12.87
N LEU A 32 3.95 -20.00 12.60
CA LEU A 32 3.78 -20.55 11.25
C LEU A 32 2.99 -19.61 10.34
N ALA A 33 1.94 -18.96 10.85
CA ALA A 33 1.20 -17.92 10.12
C ALA A 33 2.11 -16.73 9.75
N GLY A 34 2.94 -16.27 10.69
CA GLY A 34 3.91 -15.19 10.45
C GLY A 34 5.00 -15.57 9.43
N LEU A 35 5.42 -16.83 9.37
CA LEU A 35 6.38 -17.30 8.36
C LEU A 35 5.75 -17.36 6.97
N ARG A 36 4.48 -17.81 6.88
CA ARG A 36 3.71 -17.83 5.63
C ARG A 36 3.48 -16.42 5.08
N GLU A 37 3.11 -15.46 5.93
CA GLU A 37 2.89 -14.08 5.48
C GLU A 37 4.19 -13.42 5.01
N ARG A 38 5.31 -13.64 5.72
CA ARG A 38 6.63 -13.17 5.27
C ARG A 38 7.05 -13.77 3.93
N LYS A 39 6.85 -15.07 3.73
CA LYS A 39 7.15 -15.73 2.45
C LYS A 39 6.26 -15.18 1.33
N LYS A 40 4.98 -14.97 1.61
CA LYS A 40 4.01 -14.40 0.69
C LYS A 40 4.41 -12.98 0.26
N GLN A 41 4.80 -12.12 1.21
CA GLN A 41 5.25 -10.77 0.91
C GLN A 41 6.56 -10.76 0.12
N ARG A 42 7.52 -11.61 0.49
CA ARG A 42 8.78 -11.73 -0.25
C ARG A 42 8.57 -12.11 -1.70
N THR A 43 7.68 -13.07 -1.98
CA THR A 43 7.35 -13.45 -3.36
C THR A 43 6.64 -12.32 -4.11
N ARG A 44 5.70 -11.61 -3.47
CA ARG A 44 5.05 -10.43 -4.06
C ARG A 44 6.07 -9.37 -4.45
N LEU A 45 7.00 -9.01 -3.55
CA LEU A 45 8.02 -8.01 -3.82
C LEU A 45 9.01 -8.44 -4.90
N ALA A 46 9.43 -9.71 -4.92
CA ALA A 46 10.29 -10.23 -5.98
C ALA A 46 9.65 -10.09 -7.37
N LEU A 47 8.34 -10.40 -7.47
CA LEU A 47 7.59 -10.20 -8.72
C LEU A 47 7.52 -8.74 -9.14
N VAL A 48 7.30 -7.82 -8.19
CA VAL A 48 7.29 -6.37 -8.46
C VAL A 48 8.65 -5.91 -8.97
N ASP A 49 9.72 -6.26 -8.25
CA ASP A 49 11.07 -5.83 -8.58
C ASP A 49 11.50 -6.35 -9.97
N ALA A 50 11.24 -7.63 -10.28
CA ALA A 50 11.53 -8.21 -11.59
C ALA A 50 10.69 -7.59 -12.72
N ALA A 51 9.40 -7.33 -12.49
CA ALA A 51 8.54 -6.69 -13.47
C ALA A 51 9.02 -5.27 -13.79
N LEU A 52 9.33 -4.47 -12.77
CA LEU A 52 9.82 -3.10 -12.95
C LEU A 52 11.16 -3.06 -13.68
N GLU A 53 12.08 -3.99 -13.39
CA GLU A 53 13.34 -4.11 -14.12
C GLU A 53 13.12 -4.44 -15.60
N LEU A 54 12.23 -5.39 -15.91
CA LEU A 54 11.89 -5.72 -17.29
C LEU A 54 11.17 -4.56 -18.00
N PHE A 55 10.23 -3.89 -17.34
CA PHE A 55 9.53 -2.73 -17.90
C PHE A 55 10.50 -1.61 -18.28
N LEU A 56 11.50 -1.34 -17.46
CA LEU A 56 12.53 -0.34 -17.76
C LEU A 56 13.52 -0.81 -18.84
N ALA A 57 13.86 -2.10 -18.88
CA ALA A 57 14.88 -2.62 -19.80
C ALA A 57 14.38 -2.74 -21.25
N LYS A 58 13.12 -3.13 -21.46
CA LYS A 58 12.58 -3.38 -22.82
C LYS A 58 11.22 -2.76 -23.10
N GLY A 59 10.66 -2.03 -22.13
CA GLY A 59 9.35 -1.40 -22.23
C GLY A 59 8.23 -2.22 -21.59
N TYR A 60 7.25 -1.51 -21.03
CA TYR A 60 6.07 -2.08 -20.39
C TYR A 60 5.27 -2.98 -21.35
N GLU A 61 5.00 -2.51 -22.57
CA GLU A 61 4.16 -3.23 -23.54
C GLU A 61 4.82 -4.52 -24.02
N ALA A 62 6.13 -4.50 -24.29
CA ALA A 62 6.91 -5.64 -24.77
C ALA A 62 7.19 -6.70 -23.68
N THR A 63 6.89 -6.40 -22.41
CA THR A 63 7.10 -7.34 -21.30
C THR A 63 5.89 -8.25 -21.13
N THR A 64 6.11 -9.56 -21.08
CA THR A 64 5.07 -10.57 -20.83
C THR A 64 5.09 -11.04 -19.38
N ILE A 65 3.95 -11.57 -18.91
CA ILE A 65 3.86 -12.19 -17.58
C ILE A 65 4.79 -13.40 -17.49
N ASP A 66 4.97 -14.15 -18.59
CA ASP A 66 5.88 -15.31 -18.64
C ASP A 66 7.32 -14.96 -18.32
N GLU A 67 7.82 -13.86 -18.87
CA GLU A 67 9.19 -13.41 -18.61
C GLU A 67 9.36 -12.93 -17.16
N ILE A 68 8.34 -12.28 -16.59
CA ILE A 68 8.35 -11.83 -15.19
C ILE A 68 8.42 -13.04 -14.25
N VAL A 69 7.58 -14.05 -14.47
CA VAL A 69 7.54 -15.21 -13.58
C VAL A 69 8.76 -16.12 -13.75
N ALA A 70 9.33 -16.20 -14.96
CA ALA A 70 10.58 -16.89 -15.23
C ALA A 70 11.76 -16.22 -14.49
N ALA A 71 11.79 -14.88 -14.41
CA ALA A 71 12.85 -14.14 -13.73
C ALA A 71 12.95 -14.41 -12.21
N VAL A 72 11.86 -14.89 -11.59
CA VAL A 72 11.81 -15.17 -10.14
C VAL A 72 11.48 -16.63 -9.80
N ASP A 73 11.52 -17.52 -10.80
CA ASP A 73 11.25 -18.96 -10.67
C ASP A 73 9.90 -19.29 -10.00
N VAL A 74 8.82 -18.68 -10.53
CA VAL A 74 7.45 -18.99 -10.10
C VAL A 74 6.53 -19.27 -11.29
N SER A 75 5.32 -19.77 -11.02
CA SER A 75 4.31 -20.01 -12.06
C SER A 75 3.46 -18.77 -12.36
N GLN A 76 2.84 -18.70 -13.55
CA GLN A 76 1.81 -17.71 -13.85
C GLN A 76 0.66 -17.73 -12.83
N ARG A 77 0.25 -18.92 -12.37
CA ARG A 77 -0.74 -19.05 -11.28
C ARG A 77 -0.31 -18.31 -10.02
N THR A 78 1.00 -18.26 -9.74
CA THR A 78 1.54 -17.49 -8.62
C THR A 78 1.49 -15.99 -8.89
N PHE A 79 1.78 -15.52 -10.10
CA PHE A 79 1.57 -14.13 -10.47
C PHE A 79 0.10 -13.70 -10.28
N PHE A 80 -0.83 -14.44 -10.88
CA PHE A 80 -2.26 -14.15 -10.82
C PHE A 80 -2.88 -14.23 -9.41
N ARG A 81 -2.18 -14.85 -8.46
CA ARG A 81 -2.56 -14.82 -7.05
C ARG A 81 -2.34 -13.43 -6.41
N TYR A 82 -1.42 -12.63 -6.95
CA TYR A 82 -1.07 -11.30 -6.42
C TYR A 82 -1.54 -10.15 -7.31
N PHE A 83 -1.55 -10.35 -8.63
CA PHE A 83 -1.79 -9.31 -9.63
C PHE A 83 -2.69 -9.87 -10.73
N ALA A 84 -3.83 -9.24 -11.03
CA ALA A 84 -4.67 -9.68 -12.14
C ALA A 84 -4.07 -9.27 -13.49
N THR A 85 -3.30 -8.18 -13.54
CA THR A 85 -2.69 -7.64 -14.75
C THR A 85 -1.24 -7.16 -14.51
N LYS A 86 -0.52 -6.82 -15.60
CA LYS A 86 0.76 -6.10 -15.50
C LYS A 86 0.59 -4.71 -14.89
N GLU A 87 -0.52 -4.05 -15.20
CA GLU A 87 -0.86 -2.73 -14.66
C GLU A 87 -0.98 -2.80 -13.13
N ASP A 88 -1.59 -3.86 -12.59
CA ASP A 88 -1.75 -4.08 -11.15
C ASP A 88 -0.42 -4.13 -10.39
N VAL A 89 0.66 -4.56 -11.04
CA VAL A 89 1.99 -4.56 -10.44
C VAL A 89 2.41 -3.14 -10.05
N VAL A 90 2.11 -2.17 -10.92
CA VAL A 90 2.42 -0.76 -10.74
C VAL A 90 1.35 -0.06 -9.88
N THR A 91 0.08 -0.30 -10.18
CA THR A 91 -1.02 0.40 -9.52
C THR A 91 -1.23 -0.06 -8.07
N SER A 92 -0.89 -1.31 -7.71
CA SER A 92 -0.96 -1.76 -6.32
C SER A 92 -0.04 -0.96 -5.40
N PHE A 93 1.14 -0.55 -5.88
CA PHE A 93 2.07 0.29 -5.14
C PHE A 93 1.49 1.70 -4.90
N LEU A 94 0.81 2.25 -5.91
CA LEU A 94 0.08 3.52 -5.75
C LEU A 94 -1.06 3.38 -4.73
N THR A 95 -1.78 2.24 -4.71
CA THR A 95 -2.89 2.02 -3.77
C THR A 95 -2.41 1.97 -2.33
N GLU A 96 -1.27 1.31 -2.09
CA GLU A 96 -0.65 1.27 -0.77
C GLU A 96 -0.31 2.70 -0.28
N HIS A 97 0.19 3.57 -1.16
CA HIS A 97 0.46 4.96 -0.80
C HIS A 97 -0.80 5.81 -0.60
N ASP A 98 -1.84 5.61 -1.41
CA ASP A 98 -3.14 6.28 -1.24
C ASP A 98 -3.77 5.90 0.12
N GLN A 99 -3.64 4.64 0.55
CA GLN A 99 -4.09 4.17 1.86
C GLN A 99 -3.31 4.85 2.99
N VAL A 100 -1.97 4.85 2.93
CA VAL A 100 -1.13 5.53 3.93
C VAL A 100 -1.43 7.03 3.99
N LEU A 101 -1.70 7.67 2.85
CA LEU A 101 -2.09 9.07 2.79
C LEU A 101 -3.42 9.31 3.52
N GLY A 102 -4.43 8.47 3.25
CA GLY A 102 -5.75 8.56 3.90
C GLY A 102 -5.66 8.35 5.41
N GLU A 103 -4.88 7.36 5.86
CA GLU A 103 -4.63 7.10 7.28
C GLU A 103 -3.88 8.27 7.95
N ALA A 104 -2.85 8.80 7.30
CA ALA A 104 -2.10 9.95 7.78
C ALA A 104 -3.00 11.18 7.90
N LEU A 105 -3.88 11.41 6.93
CA LEU A 105 -4.85 12.51 6.95
C LEU A 105 -5.84 12.35 8.09
N ALA A 106 -6.45 11.17 8.25
CA ALA A 106 -7.38 10.89 9.33
C ALA A 106 -6.75 11.10 10.72
N ALA A 107 -5.45 10.82 10.85
CA ALA A 107 -4.69 11.02 12.10
C ALA A 107 -4.28 12.49 12.36
N ARG A 108 -4.38 13.41 11.39
CA ARG A 108 -4.02 14.82 11.58
C ARG A 108 -4.98 15.53 12.54
N PRO A 109 -4.49 16.43 13.43
CA PRO A 109 -5.34 17.27 14.29
C PRO A 109 -6.42 18.02 13.50
N ARG A 110 -7.67 18.00 13.99
CA ARG A 110 -8.81 18.68 13.32
C ARG A 110 -8.66 20.20 13.23
N SER A 111 -7.84 20.81 14.08
CA SER A 111 -7.56 22.25 14.06
C SER A 111 -6.70 22.70 12.87
N GLU A 112 -6.08 21.76 12.15
CA GLU A 112 -5.28 22.08 10.99
C GLU A 112 -6.15 22.45 9.79
N ARG A 113 -5.77 23.54 9.12
CA ARG A 113 -6.41 23.95 7.86
C ARG A 113 -6.32 22.82 6.83
N PRO A 114 -7.33 22.64 5.96
CA PRO A 114 -7.38 21.54 4.99
C PRO A 114 -6.11 21.34 4.15
N PHE A 115 -5.57 22.41 3.57
CA PHE A 115 -4.32 22.32 2.80
C PHE A 115 -3.14 21.85 3.66
N THR A 116 -2.99 22.38 4.87
CA THR A 116 -1.94 21.95 5.80
C THR A 116 -2.08 20.47 6.11
N ALA A 117 -3.29 20.01 6.44
CA ALA A 117 -3.53 18.60 6.74
C ALA A 117 -3.16 17.69 5.54
N LEU A 118 -3.56 18.04 4.32
CA LEU A 118 -3.24 17.28 3.11
C LEU A 118 -1.74 17.22 2.84
N PHE A 119 -1.04 18.36 2.87
CA PHE A 119 0.39 18.40 2.58
C PHE A 119 1.25 17.75 3.66
N GLU A 120 0.89 17.90 4.94
CA GLU A 120 1.60 17.19 6.02
C GLU A 120 1.35 15.68 5.95
N SER A 121 0.18 15.23 5.50
CA SER A 121 -0.10 13.81 5.28
C SER A 121 0.74 13.25 4.12
N LEU A 122 0.87 14.00 3.03
CA LEU A 122 1.77 13.64 1.94
C LEU A 122 3.23 13.57 2.38
N ARG A 123 3.68 14.51 3.23
CA ARG A 123 5.02 14.48 3.81
C ARG A 123 5.27 13.19 4.60
N VAL A 124 4.28 12.68 5.35
CA VAL A 124 4.38 11.38 6.05
C VAL A 124 4.63 10.24 5.06
N VAL A 125 3.90 10.20 3.94
CA VAL A 125 4.09 9.17 2.90
C VAL A 125 5.49 9.26 2.30
N LEU A 126 5.92 10.45 1.87
CA LEU A 126 7.23 10.65 1.23
C LEU A 126 8.39 10.35 2.16
N ARG A 127 8.28 10.74 3.43
CA ARG A 127 9.28 10.40 4.45
C ARG A 127 9.33 8.90 4.72
N THR A 128 8.18 8.25 4.85
CA THR A 128 8.12 6.78 5.02
C THR A 128 8.87 6.09 3.88
N ILE A 129 8.67 6.53 2.64
CA ILE A 129 9.39 5.98 1.48
C ILE A 129 10.91 6.24 1.59
N ALA A 130 11.30 7.48 1.91
CA ALA A 130 12.70 7.86 2.03
C ALA A 130 13.45 7.11 3.15
N GLU A 131 12.75 6.81 4.25
CA GLU A 131 13.30 6.16 5.44
C GLU A 131 13.19 4.61 5.38
N SER A 132 12.38 4.05 4.47
CA SER A 132 12.20 2.58 4.34
C SER A 132 13.43 1.84 3.79
N GLY A 133 14.53 2.54 3.54
CA GLY A 133 15.81 1.99 3.13
C GLY A 133 16.00 1.89 1.61
N PRO A 134 17.19 1.46 1.16
CA PRO A 134 17.59 1.58 -0.25
C PRO A 134 16.70 0.80 -1.23
N ALA A 135 16.20 -0.37 -0.82
CA ALA A 135 15.37 -1.22 -1.67
C ALA A 135 14.00 -0.57 -1.95
N GLU A 136 13.36 0.00 -0.93
CA GLU A 136 12.05 0.65 -1.09
C GLU A 136 12.19 1.94 -1.92
N GLY A 137 13.21 2.75 -1.65
CA GLY A 137 13.50 3.94 -2.44
C GLY A 137 13.79 3.62 -3.91
N ALA A 138 14.52 2.52 -4.18
CA ALA A 138 14.76 2.05 -5.54
C ALA A 138 13.47 1.58 -6.22
N ARG A 139 12.58 0.89 -5.49
CA ARG A 139 11.27 0.47 -6.03
C ARG A 139 10.40 1.67 -6.37
N PHE A 140 10.27 2.63 -5.46
CA PHE A 140 9.54 3.88 -5.70
C PHE A 140 10.06 4.59 -6.96
N ARG A 141 11.38 4.73 -7.08
CA ARG A 141 12.03 5.28 -8.28
C ARG A 141 11.59 4.55 -9.55
N ARG A 142 11.74 3.22 -9.58
CA ARG A 142 11.40 2.43 -10.78
C ARG A 142 9.93 2.53 -11.13
N VAL A 143 9.02 2.48 -10.15
CA VAL A 143 7.58 2.68 -10.37
C VAL A 143 7.33 4.02 -11.05
N ARG A 144 7.91 5.10 -10.54
CA ARG A 144 7.72 6.45 -11.11
C ARG A 144 8.29 6.56 -12.52
N GLN A 145 9.47 6.00 -12.77
CA GLN A 145 10.07 5.96 -14.11
C GLN A 145 9.21 5.17 -15.11
N VAL A 146 8.69 4.00 -14.72
CA VAL A 146 7.84 3.17 -15.57
C VAL A 146 6.53 3.89 -15.91
N ILE A 147 5.89 4.52 -14.93
CA ILE A 147 4.66 5.28 -15.16
C ILE A 147 4.92 6.41 -16.15
N GLU A 148 5.95 7.22 -15.92
CA GLU A 148 6.22 8.39 -16.78
C GLU A 148 6.60 7.99 -18.21
N ALA A 149 7.29 6.86 -18.39
CA ALA A 149 7.65 6.34 -19.70
C ALA A 149 6.47 5.69 -20.45
N THR A 150 5.33 5.46 -19.81
CA THR A 150 4.25 4.61 -20.34
C THR A 150 2.90 5.33 -20.33
N PRO A 151 2.39 5.79 -21.49
CA PRO A 151 1.14 6.56 -21.58
C PRO A 151 -0.10 5.86 -20.98
N SER A 152 -0.23 4.55 -21.16
CA SER A 152 -1.34 3.76 -20.60
C SER A 152 -1.33 3.77 -19.06
N LEU A 153 -0.15 3.71 -18.44
CA LEU A 153 0.01 3.80 -16.99
C LEU A 153 -0.20 5.22 -16.46
N MET A 154 0.18 6.26 -17.21
CA MET A 154 -0.15 7.64 -16.87
C MET A 154 -1.68 7.86 -16.85
N ALA A 155 -2.39 7.31 -17.84
CA ALA A 155 -3.85 7.38 -17.90
C ALA A 155 -4.49 6.63 -16.71
N ALA A 156 -3.99 5.44 -16.38
CA ALA A 156 -4.42 4.70 -15.20
C ALA A 156 -4.18 5.49 -13.90
N GLN A 157 -3.02 6.13 -13.76
CA GLN A 157 -2.72 7.00 -12.61
C GLN A 157 -3.69 8.19 -12.53
N MET A 158 -4.03 8.81 -13.66
CA MET A 158 -4.97 9.93 -13.67
C MET A 158 -6.39 9.50 -13.26
N ALA A 159 -6.86 8.36 -13.76
CA ALA A 159 -8.15 7.79 -13.35
C ALA A 159 -8.18 7.50 -11.84
N ARG A 160 -7.07 7.02 -11.29
CA ARG A 160 -6.92 6.80 -9.85
C ARG A 160 -6.92 8.09 -9.04
N TYR A 161 -6.25 9.15 -9.49
CA TYR A 161 -6.31 10.45 -8.81
C TYR A 161 -7.75 10.94 -8.68
N SER A 162 -8.57 10.77 -9.73
CA SER A 162 -10.00 11.08 -9.67
C SER A 162 -10.74 10.24 -8.63
N ALA A 163 -10.45 8.94 -8.51
CA ALA A 163 -11.07 8.07 -7.51
C ALA A 163 -10.64 8.42 -6.07
N SER A 164 -9.36 8.69 -5.84
CA SER A 164 -8.82 9.09 -4.54
C SER A 164 -9.28 10.49 -4.12
N ALA A 165 -9.61 11.37 -5.09
CA ALA A 165 -10.09 12.72 -4.80
C ALA A 165 -11.37 12.72 -3.97
N GLU A 166 -12.32 11.83 -4.27
CA GLU A 166 -13.60 11.79 -3.54
C GLU A 166 -13.40 11.33 -2.08
N ALA A 167 -12.51 10.35 -1.86
CA ALA A 167 -12.18 9.87 -0.52
C ALA A 167 -11.49 10.97 0.33
N LEU A 168 -10.54 11.70 -0.26
CA LEU A 168 -9.89 12.82 0.41
C LEU A 168 -10.89 13.96 0.67
N ALA A 169 -11.78 14.27 -0.27
CA ALA A 169 -12.76 15.33 -0.13
C ALA A 169 -13.78 15.01 0.97
N ALA A 170 -14.22 13.76 1.08
CA ALA A 170 -15.07 13.28 2.16
C ALA A 170 -14.39 13.43 3.53
N GLU A 171 -13.09 13.10 3.63
CA GLU A 171 -12.34 13.31 4.87
C GLU A 171 -12.19 14.80 5.21
N ILE A 172 -11.94 15.67 4.24
CA ILE A 172 -11.91 17.13 4.47
C ILE A 172 -13.28 17.65 4.91
N ALA A 173 -14.37 17.23 4.28
CA ALA A 173 -15.73 17.62 4.67
C ALA A 173 -16.04 17.22 6.11
N ARG A 174 -15.69 15.99 6.50
CA ARG A 174 -15.81 15.49 7.87
C ARG A 174 -15.01 16.32 8.88
N ARG A 175 -13.82 16.77 8.52
CA ARG A 175 -12.96 17.59 9.39
C ARG A 175 -13.55 18.97 9.64
N GLU A 176 -14.02 19.61 8.57
CA GLU A 176 -14.59 20.96 8.56
C GLU A 176 -16.06 21.01 9.01
N ASP A 177 -16.68 19.85 9.24
CA ASP A 177 -18.09 19.72 9.64
C ASP A 177 -19.06 20.32 8.61
N VAL A 178 -18.82 20.01 7.32
CA VAL A 178 -19.63 20.48 6.18
C VAL A 178 -20.18 19.32 5.38
N ASP A 179 -21.32 19.54 4.72
CA ASP A 179 -21.93 18.58 3.82
C ASP A 179 -21.32 18.69 2.42
N LEU A 180 -20.74 17.59 1.93
CA LEU A 180 -20.08 17.51 0.64
C LEU A 180 -21.06 17.73 -0.53
N GLU A 181 -22.37 17.48 -0.35
CA GLU A 181 -23.37 17.70 -1.41
C GLU A 181 -23.71 19.18 -1.61
N HIS A 182 -23.57 20.00 -0.56
CA HIS A 182 -23.95 21.41 -0.59
C HIS A 182 -22.75 22.36 -0.50
N ASP A 183 -21.56 21.85 -0.16
CA ASP A 183 -20.32 22.60 -0.05
C ASP A 183 -19.25 22.03 -0.99
N LEU A 184 -18.90 22.82 -2.01
CA LEU A 184 -17.88 22.44 -2.98
C LEU A 184 -16.44 22.67 -2.49
N ARG A 185 -16.24 23.38 -1.37
CA ARG A 185 -14.91 23.75 -0.86
C ARG A 185 -14.00 22.53 -0.64
N PRO A 186 -14.45 21.40 -0.04
CA PRO A 186 -13.60 20.22 0.12
C PRO A 186 -13.10 19.65 -1.23
N ARG A 187 -13.98 19.56 -2.24
CA ARG A 187 -13.61 19.08 -3.58
C ARG A 187 -12.62 20.02 -4.26
N ILE A 188 -12.84 21.33 -4.15
CA ILE A 188 -11.95 22.35 -4.71
C ILE A 188 -10.56 22.27 -4.07
N VAL A 189 -10.50 22.20 -2.73
CA VAL A 189 -9.23 22.07 -1.99
C VAL A 189 -8.45 20.82 -2.43
N VAL A 190 -9.13 19.68 -2.52
CA VAL A 190 -8.50 18.42 -2.96
C VAL A 190 -8.04 18.51 -4.42
N ALA A 191 -8.82 19.13 -5.31
CA ALA A 191 -8.41 19.33 -6.70
C ALA A 191 -7.13 20.19 -6.80
N PHE A 192 -7.04 21.29 -6.06
CA PHE A 192 -5.83 22.11 -6.00
C PHE A 192 -4.63 21.33 -5.42
N TYR A 193 -4.87 20.55 -4.36
CA TYR A 193 -3.85 19.68 -3.78
C TYR A 193 -3.33 18.67 -4.82
N LEU A 194 -4.22 17.92 -5.48
CA LEU A 194 -3.84 16.93 -6.48
C LEU A 194 -3.12 17.55 -7.69
N ALA A 195 -3.55 18.72 -8.15
CA ALA A 195 -2.87 19.45 -9.20
C ALA A 195 -1.44 19.85 -8.79
N THR A 196 -1.26 20.32 -7.54
CA THR A 196 0.06 20.66 -6.99
C THR A 196 0.98 19.44 -6.92
N VAL A 197 0.46 18.31 -6.42
CA VAL A 197 1.19 17.04 -6.33
C VAL A 197 1.58 16.53 -7.71
N LYS A 198 0.65 16.56 -8.67
CA LYS A 198 0.91 16.19 -10.06
C LYS A 198 2.04 17.03 -10.66
N VAL A 199 1.97 18.36 -10.57
CA VAL A 199 3.00 19.27 -11.09
C VAL A 199 4.36 18.99 -10.44
N ALA A 200 4.39 18.74 -9.13
CA ALA A 200 5.64 18.43 -8.43
C ALA A 200 6.28 17.12 -8.93
N PHE A 201 5.48 16.07 -9.16
CA PHE A 201 5.98 14.81 -9.72
C PHE A 201 6.43 14.96 -11.18
N GLU A 202 5.68 15.68 -12.01
CA GLU A 202 6.06 15.97 -13.41
C GLU A 202 7.35 16.81 -13.50
N GLU A 203 7.54 17.77 -12.60
CA GLU A 203 8.81 18.52 -12.49
C GLU A 203 9.97 17.59 -12.15
N CYS A 204 9.79 16.72 -11.16
CA CYS A 204 10.82 15.75 -10.77
C CYS A 204 11.16 14.84 -11.96
N ALA A 205 10.14 14.31 -12.63
CA ALA A 205 10.30 13.48 -13.81
C ALA A 205 11.05 14.19 -14.94
N ARG A 206 10.66 15.43 -15.28
CA ARG A 206 11.33 16.22 -16.32
C ARG A 206 12.80 16.52 -15.99
N ARG A 207 13.14 16.61 -14.69
CA ARG A 207 14.51 16.81 -14.23
C ARG A 207 15.28 15.51 -13.97
N ASP A 208 14.69 14.36 -14.28
CA ASP A 208 15.24 13.03 -14.01
C ASP A 208 15.56 12.81 -12.51
N ILE A 209 14.76 13.42 -11.63
CA ILE A 209 14.89 13.32 -10.17
C ILE A 209 13.95 12.22 -9.68
N TRP A 210 14.53 11.16 -9.13
CA TRP A 210 13.78 10.00 -8.67
C TRP A 210 14.11 9.55 -7.25
N ASP A 211 15.03 10.23 -6.57
CA ASP A 211 15.33 9.91 -5.18
C ASP A 211 14.22 10.46 -4.27
N ALA A 212 13.74 9.62 -3.34
CA ALA A 212 12.58 9.93 -2.53
C ALA A 212 12.78 11.19 -1.66
N GLY A 213 14.00 11.43 -1.17
CA GLY A 213 14.33 12.60 -0.36
C GLY A 213 14.23 13.92 -1.13
N THR A 214 14.81 13.99 -2.34
CA THR A 214 14.72 15.19 -3.18
C THR A 214 13.32 15.37 -3.74
N VAL A 215 12.61 14.29 -4.10
CA VAL A 215 11.20 14.37 -4.48
C VAL A 215 10.38 14.96 -3.33
N ALA A 216 10.59 14.52 -2.08
CA ALA A 216 9.95 15.09 -0.91
C ALA A 216 10.22 16.59 -0.78
N ALA A 217 11.48 17.01 -0.84
CA ALA A 217 11.85 18.41 -0.77
C ALA A 217 11.23 19.26 -1.90
N ARG A 218 11.17 18.73 -3.12
CA ARG A 218 10.59 19.43 -4.28
C ARG A 218 9.08 19.55 -4.20
N VAL A 219 8.41 18.52 -3.68
CA VAL A 219 6.97 18.61 -3.37
C VAL A 219 6.75 19.72 -2.35
N GLU A 220 7.53 19.79 -1.27
CA GLU A 220 7.41 20.86 -0.28
C GLU A 220 7.63 22.27 -0.87
N GLU A 221 8.63 22.43 -1.75
CA GLU A 221 8.85 23.67 -2.49
C GLU A 221 7.63 24.05 -3.35
N ALA A 222 7.04 23.08 -4.06
CA ALA A 222 5.86 23.28 -4.89
C ALA A 222 4.62 23.69 -4.08
N VAL A 223 4.44 23.10 -2.88
CA VAL A 223 3.39 23.50 -1.94
C VAL A 223 3.55 24.95 -1.50
N ALA A 224 4.77 25.32 -1.08
CA ALA A 224 5.05 26.68 -0.64
C ALA A 224 4.84 27.67 -1.79
N LEU A 225 5.18 27.27 -3.03
CA LEU A 225 4.95 28.06 -4.23
C LEU A 225 3.45 28.22 -4.51
N ALA A 226 2.67 27.13 -4.53
CA ALA A 226 1.22 27.19 -4.76
C ALA A 226 0.52 28.14 -3.79
N GLY A 227 0.90 28.10 -2.50
CA GLY A 227 0.36 29.01 -1.49
C GLY A 227 0.70 30.49 -1.72
N ARG A 228 1.87 30.80 -2.29
CA ARG A 228 2.24 32.17 -2.67
C ARG A 228 1.53 32.59 -3.95
N THR A 229 1.57 31.77 -5.00
CA THR A 229 0.93 32.05 -6.28
C THR A 229 -0.57 32.34 -6.12
N MET A 230 -1.28 31.56 -5.31
CA MET A 230 -2.70 31.80 -5.05
C MET A 230 -2.96 33.15 -4.33
N ARG A 231 -2.04 33.64 -3.50
CA ARG A 231 -2.17 34.95 -2.85
C ARG A 231 -1.80 36.11 -3.76
N ASP A 232 -0.87 35.89 -4.67
CA ASP A 232 -0.35 36.94 -5.55
C ASP A 232 -1.27 37.16 -6.77
N TRP A 233 -2.08 36.16 -7.16
CA TRP A 233 -2.85 36.14 -8.41
C TRP A 233 -4.39 36.16 -8.22
N VAL A 234 -4.90 36.09 -6.99
CA VAL A 234 -6.34 36.12 -6.63
C VAL A 234 -6.59 37.24 -5.64
#